data_AF-A0A0J8TPM7-F1
#
_entry.id   AF-A0A0J8TPM7-F1
#
_cell.length_a   1.000
_cell.length_b   1.000
_cell.length_c   1.000
_cell.angle_alpha   90.00
_cell.angle_beta   90.00
_cell.angle_gamma   90.00
#
_symmetry.space_group_name_H-M   'P 1'
#
loop_
_entity.id
_entity.type
_entity.pdbx_description
1 polymer ?
#
loop_
_entity_poly.entity_id
_entity_poly.type
_entity_poly.pdbx_seq_one_letter_code
_entity_poly.pdbx_strand_id
1 'polypeptide(L)' 'MCEGLWEPDLGPEDLFETISQALLNAVDRDALSGWGAHVYIIEKDKVTKRLLKGRQD' A
#
# COMPACT_ATOMS: atom_id res chain seq x y z
N MET A 1 10.62 3.18 3.44
CA MET A 1 9.40 3.98 3.17
C MET A 1 8.50 4.08 4.38
N CYS A 2 8.11 2.96 5.01
CA CYS A 2 7.12 2.95 6.10
C CYS A 2 7.46 3.88 7.28
N GLU A 3 8.72 3.92 7.73
CA GLU A 3 9.16 4.77 8.86
C GLU A 3 8.87 6.27 8.65
N GLY A 4 8.82 6.75 7.41
CA GLY A 4 8.58 8.16 7.10
C GLY A 4 7.14 8.51 6.73
N LEU A 5 6.25 7.52 6.58
CA LEU A 5 4.87 7.71 6.13
C LEU A 5 3.83 7.26 7.17
N TRP A 6 4.22 6.47 8.16
CA TRP A 6 3.30 5.94 9.16
C TRP A 6 3.09 6.93 10.31
N GLU A 7 1.85 7.02 10.77
CA GLU A 7 1.45 7.75 11.97
C GLU A 7 0.55 6.84 12.83
N PRO A 8 0.51 7.05 14.16
CA PRO A 8 -0.46 6.38 15.03
C PRO A 8 -1.91 6.67 14.62
N ASP A 9 -2.79 5.71 14.89
CA ASP A 9 -4.25 5.87 14.81
C ASP A 9 -4.81 6.31 13.44
N LEU A 10 -4.14 5.96 12.34
CA LEU A 10 -4.63 6.17 10.98
C LEU A 10 -5.98 5.49 10.76
N GLY A 11 -6.92 6.23 10.16
CA GLY A 11 -8.19 5.67 9.69
C GLY A 11 -7.98 4.71 8.50
N PRO A 12 -8.99 3.91 8.12
CA PRO A 12 -8.86 2.91 7.06
C PRO A 12 -8.41 3.46 5.70
N GLU A 13 -8.93 4.63 5.30
CA GLU A 13 -8.54 5.28 4.04
C GLU A 13 -7.13 5.89 4.12
N ASP A 14 -6.78 6.53 5.24
CA ASP A 14 -5.44 7.08 5.41
C ASP A 14 -4.38 5.97 5.49
N LEU A 15 -4.70 4.87 6.17
CA LEU A 15 -3.86 3.67 6.21
C LEU A 15 -3.70 3.07 4.81
N PHE A 16 -4.78 3.05 4.01
CA PHE A 16 -4.73 2.61 2.61
C PHE A 16 -3.78 3.47 1.79
N GLU A 17 -3.86 4.80 1.91
CA GLU A 17 -2.95 5.70 1.19
C GLU A 17 -1.50 5.53 1.65
N THR A 18 -1.27 5.47 2.96
CA THR A 18 0.07 5.26 3.55
C THR A 18 0.72 3.97 3.05
N ILE A 19 0.00 2.83 3.08
CA ILE A 19 0.58 1.56 2.60
C ILE A 19 0.74 1.56 1.07
N SER A 20 -0.16 2.21 0.33
CA SER A 20 -0.07 2.30 -1.13
C SER A 20 1.17 3.07 -1.56
N GLN A 21 1.42 4.23 -0.95
CA GLN A 21 2.63 5.01 -1.21
C GLN A 21 3.88 4.28 -0.75
N ALA A 22 3.86 3.65 0.43
CA ALA A 22 5.03 2.92 0.92
C ALA A 22 5.40 1.75 0.00
N LEU A 23 4.41 0.98 -0.47
CA LEU A 23 4.61 -0.20 -1.29
C LEU A 23 5.05 0.15 -2.70
N LEU A 24 4.36 1.05 -3.39
CA LEU A 24 4.70 1.42 -4.78
C LEU A 24 6.10 2.03 -4.87
N ASN A 25 6.47 2.92 -3.94
CA ASN A 25 7.82 3.51 -3.92
C ASN A 25 8.92 2.47 -3.61
N ALA A 26 8.61 1.44 -2.81
CA ALA A 26 9.57 0.40 -2.48
C ALA A 26 9.79 -0.56 -3.65
N VAL A 27 8.71 -1.05 -4.27
CA VAL A 27 8.82 -2.00 -5.40
C VAL A 27 9.37 -1.33 -6.66
N ASP A 28 9.18 -0.02 -6.85
CA ASP A 28 9.83 0.75 -7.93
C ASP A 28 11.36 0.83 -7.80
N ARG A 29 11.93 0.36 -6.69
CA ARG A 29 13.38 0.28 -6.43
C ARG A 29 13.91 -1.15 -6.37
N ASP A 30 13.05 -2.16 -6.45
CA ASP A 30 13.43 -3.56 -6.44
C ASP A 30 13.33 -4.15 -7.85
N ALA A 31 14.36 -4.88 -8.27
CA ALA A 31 14.38 -5.52 -9.59
C ALA A 31 13.64 -6.86 -9.61
N LEU A 32 13.32 -7.44 -8.44
CA LEU A 32 12.72 -8.76 -8.32
C LEU A 32 11.22 -8.74 -7.95
N SER A 33 10.67 -7.55 -7.67
CA SER A 33 9.28 -7.34 -7.27
C SER A 33 8.69 -6.14 -8.02
N GLY A 34 7.39 -6.14 -8.30
CA GLY A 34 6.75 -5.04 -9.03
C GLY A 34 5.38 -5.43 -9.58
N TRP A 35 4.99 -4.82 -10.71
CA TRP A 35 3.74 -5.12 -11.43
C TRP A 35 2.46 -4.73 -10.69
N GLY A 36 2.55 -3.70 -9.85
CA GLY A 36 1.45 -3.24 -9.00
C GLY A 36 1.32 -4.04 -7.71
N ALA A 37 0.18 -3.92 -7.05
CA ALA A 37 -0.05 -4.60 -5.77
C ALA A 37 -1.53 -4.79 -5.46
N HIS A 38 -1.85 -5.87 -4.74
CA HIS A 38 -3.15 -6.02 -4.10
C HIS A 38 -3.05 -5.57 -2.65
N VAL A 39 -3.85 -4.59 -2.26
CA VAL A 39 -3.96 -4.12 -0.88
C VAL A 39 -5.29 -4.57 -0.31
N TYR A 40 -5.23 -5.18 0.87
CA TYR A 40 -6.39 -5.60 1.65
C TYR A 40 -6.40 -4.81 2.95
N ILE A 41 -7.41 -3.95 3.13
CA ILE A 41 -7.66 -3.26 4.40
C ILE A 41 -8.75 -4.03 5.12
N ILE A 42 -8.40 -4.56 6.29
CA ILE A 42 -9.30 -5.38 7.11
C ILE A 42 -9.78 -4.50 8.26
N GLU A 43 -11.09 -4.30 8.32
CA GLU A 43 -11.79 -3.61 9.40
C GLU A 43 -12.64 -4.63 10.16
N LYS A 44 -13.27 -4.20 11.26
CA LYS A 44 -14.07 -5.10 12.11
C LYS A 44 -15.26 -5.72 11.36
N ASP A 45 -15.86 -4.96 10.46
CA ASP A 45 -17.12 -5.29 9.77
C ASP A 45 -16.93 -5.71 8.30
N LYS A 46 -15.76 -5.42 7.70
CA LYS A 46 -15.54 -5.63 6.26
C LYS A 46 -14.07 -5.79 5.90
N VAL A 47 -13.85 -6.25 4.66
CA VAL A 47 -12.52 -6.27 4.03
C VAL A 47 -12.60 -5.51 2.71
N THR A 48 -11.81 -4.47 2.57
CA THR A 48 -11.69 -3.69 1.33
C THR A 48 -10.48 -4.17 0.55
N LYS A 49 -10.70 -4.70 -0.67
CA LYS A 49 -9.64 -5.12 -1.58
C LYS A 49 -9.48 -4.08 -2.70
N ARG A 50 -8.28 -3.55 -2.90
CA ARG A 50 -7.96 -2.63 -4.01
C ARG A 50 -6.72 -3.12 -4.77
N LEU A 51 -6.79 -3.08 -6.10
CA LEU A 51 -5.65 -3.33 -6.98
C LEU A 51 -5.00 -1.98 -7.31
N LEU A 52 -3.74 -1.83 -6.93
CA LEU A 52 -2.91 -0.68 -7.26
C LEU A 52 -2.26 -0.88 -8.62
N LYS A 53 -2.42 0.12 -9.49
CA LYS A 53 -1.67 0.20 -10.73
C LYS A 53 -0.27 0.74 -10.43
N GLY A 54 0.73 -0.14 -10.49
CA GLY A 54 2.15 0.22 -10.44
C GLY A 54 2.79 0.23 -11.82
N ARG A 55 4.12 0.37 -11.86
CA ARG A 55 4.90 0.20 -13.09
C ARG A 55 4.82 -1.25 -13.61
N GLN A 56 4.88 -1.42 -14.93
CA GLN A 56 4.81 -2.71 -15.65
C GLN A 56 6.06 -2.90 -16.52
N ASP A 57 7.21 -2.66 -15.91
CA ASP A 57 8.54 -2.81 -16.48
C ASP A 57 9.29 -4.02 -15.90
#